data_AF-A0A832HNP5-F1
#
_entry.id   AF-A0A832HNP5-F1
#
_cell.length_a   1.000
_cell.length_b   1.000
_cell.length_c   1.000
_cell.angle_alpha   90.00
_cell.angle_beta   90.00
_cell.angle_gamma   90.00
#
_symmetry.space_group_name_H-M   'P 1'
#
loop_
_entity.id
_entity.type
_entity.pdbx_description
1 polymer ?
#
loop_
_entity_poly.entity_id
_entity_poly.type
_entity_poly.pdbx_seq_one_letter_code
_entity_poly.pdbx_strand_id
1 'polypeptide(L)'
;MFITKVVSKGKNGKSYTSILLRQSVRVGSKVKSKTLAVLTHLPPHVLAAVRRAIAQPANGLCELADASEGSLRLRHGQSFGAVWVVDQIAQQLGIKQALEAAVRKANKYLEEHPRAKVDTQRKHLAARLASLQVQDWLQLTVNQRRLVLTLDAPALQAEAQLDGCYVVETDLKTTQADAQTVHDRYKDLALVERDFRTLKTGHLEFRPWFVCTEDNTQAHALTAMMALKVRRYLERAWW
;
A
#
# COMPACT_ATOMS: atom_id res chain seq x y z
N MET A 1 -2.91 0.76 -18.83
CA MET A 1 -3.25 2.10 -19.40
C MET A 1 -1.95 2.86 -19.62
N PHE A 2 -1.91 3.93 -20.40
CA PHE A 2 -0.67 4.69 -20.66
C PHE A 2 -0.95 6.17 -20.93
N ILE A 3 0.02 7.05 -20.64
CA ILE A 3 -0.08 8.48 -20.95
C ILE A 3 0.77 8.81 -22.18
N THR A 4 0.18 9.48 -23.18
CA THR A 4 0.86 9.91 -24.40
C THR A 4 0.73 11.42 -24.63
N LYS A 5 1.71 12.00 -25.33
CA LYS A 5 1.71 13.41 -25.76
C LYS A 5 1.37 13.44 -27.24
N VAL A 6 0.30 14.13 -27.61
CA VAL A 6 -0.16 14.28 -28.99
C VAL A 6 -0.03 15.74 -29.39
N VAL A 7 0.55 16.00 -30.56
CA VAL A 7 0.62 17.34 -31.13
C VAL A 7 -0.35 17.39 -32.31
N SER A 8 -1.33 18.30 -32.25
CA SER A 8 -2.27 18.56 -33.34
C SER A 8 -2.00 19.92 -33.97
N LYS A 9 -2.21 20.03 -35.28
CA LYS A 9 -2.07 21.29 -36.03
C LYS A 9 -3.44 21.96 -36.17
N GLY A 10 -3.55 23.21 -35.73
CA GLY A 10 -4.74 24.04 -35.90
C GLY A 10 -4.79 24.72 -37.27
N LYS A 11 -5.96 25.32 -37.60
CA LYS A 11 -6.26 25.92 -38.90
C LYS A 11 -5.34 27.09 -39.33
N ASN A 12 -4.53 27.66 -38.42
CA ASN A 12 -3.62 28.78 -38.68
C ASN A 12 -2.15 28.45 -38.35
N GLY A 13 -1.71 27.20 -38.51
CA GLY A 13 -0.31 26.80 -38.26
C GLY A 13 0.09 26.71 -36.77
N LYS A 14 -0.78 27.13 -35.85
CA LYS A 14 -0.60 26.94 -34.40
C LYS A 14 -0.67 25.46 -34.04
N SER A 15 0.35 24.96 -33.34
CA SER A 15 0.39 23.60 -32.82
C SER A 15 -0.14 23.55 -31.39
N TYR A 16 -1.00 22.58 -31.10
CA TYR A 16 -1.55 22.33 -29.77
C TYR A 16 -1.00 21.01 -29.26
N THR A 17 -0.49 21.03 -28.04
CA THR A 17 0.00 19.83 -27.37
C THR A 17 -1.04 19.37 -26.36
N SER A 18 -1.50 18.13 -26.50
CA SER A 18 -2.41 17.49 -25.55
C SER A 18 -1.75 16.30 -24.89
N ILE A 19 -1.91 16.17 -23.57
CA ILE A 19 -1.43 15.03 -22.79
C ILE A 19 -2.65 14.16 -22.49
N LEU A 20 -2.63 12.91 -22.95
CA LEU A 20 -3.80 12.04 -22.95
C LEU A 20 -3.53 10.75 -22.17
N LEU A 21 -4.44 10.38 -21.27
CA LEU A 21 -4.53 9.04 -20.70
C LEU A 21 -5.29 8.14 -21.66
N ARG A 22 -4.68 7.01 -22.07
CA ARG A 22 -5.25 6.10 -23.06
C ARG A 22 -5.20 4.64 -22.59
N GLN A 23 -6.09 3.85 -23.16
CA GLN A 23 -6.14 2.40 -23.00
C GLN A 23 -6.07 1.73 -24.37
N SER A 24 -5.23 0.71 -24.47
CA SER A 24 -5.21 -0.19 -25.64
C SER A 24 -6.40 -1.12 -25.55
N VAL A 25 -7.24 -1.13 -26.59
CA VAL A 25 -8.43 -2.00 -26.70
C VAL A 25 -8.35 -2.74 -28.02
N ARG A 26 -8.57 -4.06 -28.01
CA ARG A 26 -8.73 -4.84 -29.24
C ARG A 26 -10.14 -4.65 -29.79
N VAL A 27 -10.23 -4.29 -31.06
CA VAL A 27 -11.49 -4.20 -31.81
C VAL A 27 -11.32 -5.05 -33.05
N GLY A 28 -11.88 -6.27 -33.03
CA GLY A 28 -11.61 -7.31 -34.02
C GLY A 28 -10.13 -7.71 -34.03
N SER A 29 -9.53 -7.76 -35.23
CA SER A 29 -8.12 -8.11 -35.42
C SER A 29 -7.12 -6.97 -35.14
N LYS A 30 -7.59 -5.75 -34.85
CA LYS A 30 -6.73 -4.55 -34.69
C LYS A 30 -6.74 -4.02 -33.26
N VAL A 31 -5.58 -3.54 -32.80
CA VAL A 31 -5.45 -2.80 -31.53
C VAL A 31 -5.71 -1.32 -31.81
N LYS A 32 -6.64 -0.71 -31.07
CA LYS A 32 -6.93 0.72 -31.12
C LYS A 32 -6.65 1.35 -29.75
N SER A 33 -6.34 2.65 -29.75
CA SER A 33 -6.13 3.42 -28.51
C SER A 33 -7.36 4.26 -28.18
N LYS A 34 -8.09 3.89 -27.12
CA LYS A 34 -9.21 4.67 -26.60
C LYS A 34 -8.69 5.73 -25.62
N THR A 35 -9.04 6.99 -25.85
CA THR A 35 -8.73 8.08 -24.89
C THR A 35 -9.68 7.97 -23.70
N LEU A 36 -9.12 7.98 -22.50
CA LEU A 36 -9.86 7.91 -21.23
C LEU A 36 -10.00 9.28 -20.58
N ALA A 37 -8.95 10.11 -20.65
CA ALA A 37 -8.95 11.45 -20.09
C ALA A 37 -7.92 12.36 -20.80
N VAL A 38 -8.19 13.67 -20.79
CA VAL A 38 -7.25 14.72 -21.19
C VAL A 38 -6.60 15.27 -19.93
N LEU A 39 -5.28 15.12 -19.81
CA LEU A 39 -4.48 15.52 -18.64
C LEU A 39 -3.73 16.83 -18.86
N THR A 40 -3.96 17.53 -19.98
CA THR A 40 -3.22 18.75 -20.37
C THR A 40 -3.34 19.88 -19.34
N HIS A 41 -4.44 19.94 -18.59
CA HIS A 41 -4.70 20.98 -17.60
C HIS A 41 -4.07 20.69 -16.23
N LEU A 42 -3.55 19.48 -16.00
CA LEU A 42 -3.00 19.11 -14.70
C LEU A 42 -1.64 19.79 -14.47
N PRO A 43 -1.37 20.26 -13.23
CA PRO A 43 -0.05 20.77 -12.88
C PRO A 43 1.04 19.72 -13.14
N PRO A 44 2.28 20.13 -13.48
CA PRO A 44 3.36 19.21 -13.85
C PRO A 44 3.65 18.14 -12.79
N HIS A 45 3.58 18.51 -11.50
CA HIS A 45 3.81 17.59 -10.38
C HIS A 45 2.71 16.53 -10.27
N VAL A 46 1.44 16.90 -10.49
CA VAL A 46 0.30 15.96 -10.51
C VAL A 46 0.44 15.00 -11.69
N LEU A 47 0.79 15.51 -12.87
CA LEU A 47 1.00 14.67 -14.04
C LEU A 47 2.15 13.66 -13.82
N ALA A 48 3.22 14.06 -13.15
CA ALA A 48 4.32 13.17 -12.78
C ALA A 48 3.88 12.08 -11.79
N ALA A 49 3.03 12.42 -10.82
CA ALA A 49 2.43 11.44 -9.89
C ALA A 49 1.54 10.43 -10.63
N VAL A 50 0.67 10.90 -11.53
CA VAL A 50 -0.21 10.02 -12.33
C VAL A 50 0.61 9.11 -13.25
N ARG A 51 1.70 9.62 -13.84
CA ARG A 51 2.62 8.80 -14.65
C ARG A 51 3.25 7.68 -13.82
N ARG A 52 3.70 7.97 -12.60
CA ARG A 52 4.25 6.96 -11.67
C ARG A 52 3.20 5.92 -11.30
N ALA A 53 2.00 6.35 -10.92
CA ALA A 53 0.90 5.47 -10.53
C ALA A 53 0.44 4.51 -11.65
N ILE A 54 0.54 4.93 -12.92
CA ILE A 54 0.17 4.08 -14.08
C ILE A 54 1.30 3.13 -14.49
N ALA A 55 2.55 3.52 -14.27
CA ALA A 55 3.72 2.72 -14.62
C ALA A 55 3.97 1.58 -13.62
N GLN A 56 3.50 1.74 -12.37
CA GLN A 56 3.62 0.70 -11.35
C GLN A 56 2.57 -0.40 -11.59
N PRO A 57 2.94 -1.70 -11.56
CA PRO A 57 1.96 -2.77 -11.39
C PRO A 57 1.17 -2.53 -10.08
N ALA A 58 0.04 -3.22 -9.88
CA ALA A 58 -0.84 -3.04 -8.71
C ALA A 58 -0.21 -3.37 -7.32
N ASN A 59 1.11 -3.48 -7.25
CA ASN A 59 1.92 -3.49 -6.03
C ASN A 59 2.53 -2.08 -5.90
N GLY A 60 2.26 -1.25 -4.91
CA GLY A 60 1.41 -1.32 -3.74
C GLY A 60 1.41 0.09 -3.15
N LEU A 61 0.43 0.41 -2.30
CA LEU A 61 0.30 1.72 -1.67
C LEU A 61 1.59 2.21 -0.97
N CYS A 62 2.52 1.30 -0.64
CA CYS A 62 3.85 1.59 -0.11
C CYS A 62 4.73 2.43 -1.06
N GLU A 63 4.76 2.16 -2.37
CA GLU A 63 5.58 2.97 -3.31
C GLU A 63 5.03 4.39 -3.50
N LEU A 64 3.72 4.56 -3.29
CA LEU A 64 3.04 5.87 -3.25
C LEU A 64 3.40 6.65 -1.97
N ALA A 65 3.54 5.96 -0.84
CA ALA A 65 4.03 6.54 0.40
C ALA A 65 5.51 6.99 0.27
N ASP A 66 6.37 6.21 -0.38
CA ASP A 66 7.77 6.58 -0.61
C ASP A 66 7.92 7.81 -1.53
N ALA A 67 7.02 7.96 -2.51
CA ALA A 67 7.01 9.11 -3.43
C ALA A 67 6.50 10.41 -2.81
N SER A 68 6.00 10.36 -1.57
CA SER A 68 5.39 11.50 -0.87
C SER A 68 6.40 12.36 -0.09
N GLU A 69 7.71 12.09 -0.24
CA GLU A 69 8.80 12.77 0.50
C GLU A 69 8.55 12.79 2.02
N GLY A 70 7.92 11.73 2.55
CA GLY A 70 7.68 11.55 3.97
C GLY A 70 6.38 12.18 4.51
N SER A 71 5.56 12.80 3.66
CA SER A 71 4.23 13.31 4.04
C SER A 71 3.19 12.20 4.27
N LEU A 72 3.39 11.03 3.66
CA LEU A 72 2.57 9.84 3.85
C LEU A 72 3.49 8.64 4.11
N ARG A 73 3.31 7.97 5.25
CA ARG A 73 4.01 6.74 5.61
C ARG A 73 2.98 5.65 5.89
N LEU A 74 3.18 4.49 5.27
CA LEU A 74 2.31 3.34 5.43
C LEU A 74 3.13 2.22 6.04
N ARG A 75 2.86 1.90 7.30
CA ARG A 75 3.40 0.72 7.98
C ARG A 75 2.30 -0.33 8.08
N HIS A 76 2.61 -1.54 7.64
CA HIS A 76 1.71 -2.68 7.73
C HIS A 76 2.37 -3.73 8.61
N GLY A 77 1.86 -3.93 9.83
CA GLY A 77 2.23 -5.06 10.67
C GLY A 77 1.74 -6.38 10.06
N GLN A 78 2.44 -7.48 10.30
CA GLN A 78 1.95 -8.79 9.87
C GLN A 78 0.66 -9.15 10.63
N SER A 79 -0.22 -9.94 10.01
CA SER A 79 -1.51 -10.33 10.61
C SER A 79 -1.29 -11.18 11.88
N PHE A 80 -1.71 -10.68 13.05
CA PHE A 80 -1.57 -11.35 14.34
C PHE A 80 -2.11 -12.78 14.34
N GLY A 81 -3.26 -13.03 13.72
CA GLY A 81 -3.81 -14.39 13.65
C GLY A 81 -2.90 -15.35 12.87
N ALA A 82 -2.29 -14.88 11.79
CA ALA A 82 -1.33 -15.66 11.03
C ALA A 82 0.00 -15.84 11.79
N VAL A 83 0.50 -14.78 12.44
CA VAL A 83 1.74 -14.82 13.22
C VAL A 83 1.58 -15.67 14.48
N TRP A 84 0.47 -15.58 15.21
CA TRP A 84 0.17 -16.41 16.37
C TRP A 84 -0.02 -17.86 15.98
N VAL A 85 -0.71 -18.15 14.86
CA VAL A 85 -0.78 -19.53 14.34
C VAL A 85 0.60 -20.02 13.94
N VAL A 86 1.43 -19.20 13.29
CA VAL A 86 2.81 -19.55 12.97
C VAL A 86 3.66 -19.73 14.22
N ASP A 87 3.47 -18.94 15.28
CA ASP A 87 4.16 -19.10 16.57
C ASP A 87 3.71 -20.38 17.30
N GLN A 88 2.40 -20.65 17.36
CA GLN A 88 1.88 -21.89 17.95
C GLN A 88 2.33 -23.11 17.14
N ILE A 89 2.30 -23.04 15.81
CA ILE A 89 2.87 -24.05 14.92
C ILE A 89 4.39 -24.13 15.12
N ALA A 90 5.10 -23.02 15.30
CA ALA A 90 6.54 -23.01 15.55
C ALA A 90 6.89 -23.65 16.89
N GLN A 91 6.09 -23.43 17.93
CA GLN A 91 6.24 -24.05 19.24
C GLN A 91 5.91 -25.55 19.16
N GLN A 92 4.85 -25.93 18.45
CA GLN A 92 4.45 -27.33 18.25
C GLN A 92 5.41 -28.12 17.35
N LEU A 93 5.92 -27.50 16.27
CA LEU A 93 6.92 -28.07 15.37
C LEU A 93 8.34 -27.99 15.93
N GLY A 94 8.51 -27.35 17.08
CA GLY A 94 9.79 -27.27 17.77
C GLY A 94 10.81 -26.35 17.08
N ILE A 95 10.39 -25.31 16.36
CA ILE A 95 11.27 -24.39 15.62
C ILE A 95 12.20 -23.63 16.58
N LYS A 96 11.72 -23.22 17.76
CA LYS A 96 12.57 -22.64 18.82
C LYS A 96 13.65 -23.64 19.25
N GLN A 97 13.25 -24.88 19.51
CA GLN A 97 14.14 -25.98 19.87
C GLN A 97 15.11 -26.31 18.73
N ALA A 98 14.69 -26.20 17.47
CA ALA A 98 15.51 -26.41 16.29
C ALA A 98 16.54 -25.29 16.09
N LEU A 99 16.17 -24.04 16.40
CA LEU A 99 17.07 -22.89 16.36
C LEU A 99 18.11 -22.98 17.48
N GLU A 100 17.69 -23.32 18.69
CA GLU A 100 18.58 -23.61 19.81
C GLU A 100 19.49 -24.82 19.54
N ALA A 101 18.97 -25.86 18.89
CA ALA A 101 19.75 -27.04 18.48
C ALA A 101 20.76 -26.69 17.38
N ALA A 102 20.38 -25.84 16.43
CA ALA A 102 21.28 -25.35 15.38
C ALA A 102 22.43 -24.52 15.98
N VAL A 103 22.15 -23.65 16.94
CA VAL A 103 23.18 -22.91 17.68
C VAL A 103 24.06 -23.84 18.50
N ARG A 104 23.48 -24.82 19.20
CA ARG A 104 24.26 -25.85 19.93
C ARG A 104 25.18 -26.63 19.01
N LYS A 105 24.71 -27.04 17.82
CA LYS A 105 25.52 -27.75 16.83
C LYS A 105 26.64 -26.87 16.26
N ALA A 106 26.35 -25.61 15.97
CA ALA A 106 27.36 -24.66 15.50
C ALA A 106 28.44 -24.40 16.57
N ASN A 107 28.04 -24.24 17.84
CA ASN A 107 28.96 -24.07 18.96
C ASN A 107 29.82 -25.33 19.18
N LYS A 108 29.20 -26.52 19.17
CA LYS A 108 29.93 -27.80 19.26
C LYS A 108 30.95 -27.96 18.13
N TYR A 109 30.59 -27.60 16.90
CA TYR A 109 31.51 -27.62 15.76
C TYR A 109 32.67 -26.63 15.92
N LEU A 110 32.42 -25.44 16.47
CA LEU A 110 33.46 -24.43 16.74
C LEU A 110 34.39 -24.85 17.89
N GLU A 111 33.89 -25.64 18.84
CA GLU A 111 34.65 -26.25 19.94
C GLU A 111 35.52 -27.42 19.43
N GLU A 112 34.97 -28.32 18.60
CA GLU A 112 35.68 -29.48 18.04
C GLU A 112 36.73 -29.09 16.97
N HIS A 113 36.59 -27.93 16.34
CA HIS A 113 37.50 -27.46 15.29
C HIS A 113 38.06 -26.06 15.58
N PRO A 114 39.22 -25.95 16.26
CA PRO A 114 39.81 -24.67 16.66
C PRO A 114 40.14 -23.71 15.50
N ARG A 115 40.45 -24.26 14.31
CA ARG A 115 40.74 -23.50 13.09
C ARG A 115 39.50 -23.04 12.32
N ALA A 116 38.30 -23.51 12.70
CA ALA A 116 37.06 -23.10 12.04
C ALA A 116 36.76 -21.62 12.29
N LYS A 117 36.29 -20.91 11.25
CA LYS A 117 35.92 -19.50 11.31
C LYS A 117 34.52 -19.34 11.89
N VAL A 118 34.40 -18.58 12.98
CA VAL A 118 33.13 -18.23 13.62
C VAL A 118 32.21 -17.46 12.66
N ASP A 119 32.79 -16.62 11.80
CA ASP A 119 32.05 -15.83 10.81
C ASP A 119 31.24 -16.69 9.82
N THR A 120 31.77 -17.84 9.42
CA THR A 120 31.06 -18.79 8.53
C THR A 120 29.82 -19.35 9.21
N GLN A 121 29.94 -19.80 10.47
CA GLN A 121 28.81 -20.32 11.24
C GLN A 121 27.78 -19.23 11.55
N ARG A 122 28.25 -18.01 11.84
CA ARG A 122 27.39 -16.82 12.02
C ARG A 122 26.58 -16.53 10.75
N LYS A 123 27.20 -16.56 9.56
CA LYS A 123 26.52 -16.33 8.29
C LYS A 123 25.43 -17.36 8.01
N HIS A 124 25.70 -18.65 8.26
CA HIS A 124 24.70 -19.71 8.09
C HIS A 124 23.50 -19.52 9.01
N LEU A 125 23.74 -19.17 10.28
CA LEU A 125 22.67 -18.92 11.24
C LEU A 125 21.91 -17.62 10.93
N ALA A 126 22.61 -16.56 10.50
CA ALA A 126 21.98 -15.31 10.07
C ALA A 126 21.08 -15.52 8.83
N ALA A 127 21.51 -16.30 7.85
CA ALA A 127 20.68 -16.66 6.70
C ALA A 127 19.42 -17.43 7.11
N ARG A 128 19.54 -18.31 8.12
CA ARG A 128 18.40 -19.03 8.68
C ARG A 128 17.44 -18.11 9.43
N LEU A 129 17.94 -17.15 10.21
CA LEU A 129 17.12 -16.12 10.85
C LEU A 129 16.40 -15.23 9.82
N ALA A 130 17.10 -14.84 8.75
CA ALA A 130 16.55 -14.08 7.64
C ALA A 130 15.43 -14.83 6.91
N SER A 131 15.60 -16.14 6.67
CA SER A 131 14.56 -16.96 6.07
C SER A 131 13.31 -17.09 6.94
N LEU A 132 13.45 -16.90 8.25
CA LEU A 132 12.36 -16.93 9.22
C LEU A 132 11.79 -15.53 9.52
N GLN A 133 12.38 -14.47 8.97
CA GLN A 133 11.98 -13.07 9.20
C GLN A 133 11.93 -12.65 10.69
N VAL A 134 12.82 -13.18 11.53
CA VAL A 134 12.86 -12.89 12.97
C VAL A 134 14.04 -11.99 13.39
N GLN A 135 14.79 -11.45 12.43
CA GLN A 135 15.99 -10.64 12.72
C GLN A 135 15.73 -9.33 13.47
N ASP A 136 14.48 -8.86 13.48
CA ASP A 136 14.13 -7.57 14.07
C ASP A 136 14.07 -7.62 15.61
N TRP A 137 13.78 -8.80 16.17
CA TRP A 137 13.65 -9.01 17.63
C TRP A 137 14.49 -10.19 18.16
N LEU A 138 15.17 -10.94 17.29
CA LEU A 138 16.07 -12.02 17.67
C LEU A 138 17.50 -11.75 17.17
N GLN A 139 18.40 -11.39 18.09
CA GLN A 139 19.76 -10.97 17.77
C GLN A 139 20.78 -12.10 17.97
N LEU A 140 21.62 -12.31 16.96
CA LEU A 140 22.73 -13.26 17.01
C LEU A 140 24.04 -12.54 17.36
N THR A 141 24.54 -12.78 18.57
CA THR A 141 25.80 -12.20 19.07
C THR A 141 26.91 -13.25 19.16
N VAL A 142 28.16 -12.79 19.08
CA VAL A 142 29.35 -13.62 19.24
C VAL A 142 30.03 -13.22 20.54
N ASN A 143 30.16 -14.15 21.48
CA ASN A 143 30.92 -13.92 22.72
C ASN A 143 32.15 -14.84 22.73
N GLN A 144 33.35 -14.25 22.64
CA GLN A 144 34.68 -14.88 22.60
C GLN A 144 34.89 -15.87 21.43
N ARG A 145 34.08 -16.92 21.32
CA ARG A 145 34.00 -17.86 20.18
C ARG A 145 32.67 -18.63 20.13
N ARG A 146 31.70 -18.27 20.98
CA ARG A 146 30.40 -18.91 21.11
C ARG A 146 29.32 -18.01 20.54
N LEU A 147 28.43 -18.59 19.75
CA LEU A 147 27.25 -17.93 19.21
C LEU A 147 26.14 -17.97 20.25
N VAL A 148 25.58 -16.79 20.56
CA VAL A 148 24.51 -16.60 21.53
C VAL A 148 23.34 -15.90 20.84
N LEU A 149 22.16 -16.53 20.92
CA LEU A 149 20.91 -15.90 20.52
C LEU A 149 20.34 -15.14 21.72
N THR A 150 20.07 -13.85 21.52
CA THR A 150 19.43 -12.99 22.53
C THR A 150 18.13 -12.48 21.98
N LEU A 151 17.08 -12.52 22.80
CA LEU A 151 15.77 -11.98 22.45
C LEU A 151 15.71 -10.52 22.93
N ASP A 152 15.42 -9.62 22.00
CA ASP A 152 15.18 -8.21 22.30
C ASP A 152 13.71 -8.03 22.69
N ALA A 153 13.44 -8.13 23.99
CA ALA A 153 12.09 -8.03 24.54
C ALA A 153 11.38 -6.70 24.21
N PRO A 154 12.01 -5.51 24.32
CA PRO A 154 11.35 -4.26 23.94
C PRO A 154 11.09 -4.15 22.44
N ALA A 155 11.99 -4.62 21.57
CA ALA A 155 11.74 -4.64 20.13
C ALA A 155 10.57 -5.60 19.79
N LEU A 156 10.54 -6.78 20.41
CA LEU A 156 9.44 -7.73 20.29
C LEU A 156 8.12 -7.11 20.74
N GLN A 157 8.12 -6.37 21.85
CA GLN A 157 6.91 -5.75 22.38
C GLN A 157 6.42 -4.56 21.55
N ALA A 158 7.32 -3.80 20.92
CA ALA A 158 6.97 -2.74 19.99
C ALA A 158 6.37 -3.31 18.69
N GLU A 159 6.96 -4.38 18.15
CA GLU A 159 6.40 -5.07 16.99
C GLU A 159 5.04 -5.70 17.34
N ALA A 160 4.91 -6.28 18.54
CA ALA A 160 3.66 -6.84 19.04
C ALA A 160 2.56 -5.78 19.26
N GLN A 161 2.90 -4.50 19.41
CA GLN A 161 1.88 -3.44 19.47
C GLN A 161 1.27 -3.14 18.09
N LEU A 162 1.97 -3.50 17.01
CA LEU A 162 1.53 -3.30 15.62
C LEU A 162 0.81 -4.54 15.06
N ASP A 163 0.53 -5.52 15.92
CA ASP A 163 -0.03 -6.85 15.63
C ASP A 163 -1.41 -6.81 14.95
N GLY A 164 -1.43 -6.70 13.63
CA GLY A 164 -2.65 -6.71 12.81
C GLY A 164 -3.57 -5.50 13.00
N CYS A 165 -3.12 -4.47 13.71
CA CYS A 165 -3.85 -3.21 13.85
C CYS A 165 -3.52 -2.27 12.69
N TYR A 166 -4.55 -1.76 12.00
CA TYR A 166 -4.37 -0.68 11.04
C TYR A 166 -4.03 0.61 11.79
N VAL A 167 -2.79 1.06 11.68
CA VAL A 167 -2.36 2.34 12.24
C VAL A 167 -2.61 3.44 11.22
N VAL A 168 -3.41 4.44 11.62
CA VAL A 168 -3.61 5.66 10.82
C VAL A 168 -2.50 6.64 11.20
N GLU A 169 -1.53 6.82 10.32
CA GLU A 169 -0.50 7.85 10.46
C GLU A 169 -0.98 9.16 9.81
N THR A 170 -0.77 10.29 10.50
CA THR A 170 -1.12 11.63 10.02
C THR A 170 -0.03 12.64 10.37
N ASP A 171 0.12 13.65 9.53
CA ASP A 171 1.00 14.81 9.75
C ASP A 171 0.36 15.91 10.62
N LEU A 172 -0.91 15.71 11.03
CA LEU A 172 -1.59 16.61 11.96
C LEU A 172 -0.90 16.60 13.31
N LYS A 173 -0.59 17.79 13.80
CA LYS A 173 -0.05 17.97 15.16
C LYS A 173 -1.15 17.71 16.18
N THR A 174 -0.78 17.27 17.38
CA THR A 174 -1.72 17.04 18.50
C THR A 174 -2.52 18.29 18.88
N THR A 175 -2.02 19.48 18.55
CA THR A 175 -2.73 20.76 18.75
C THR A 175 -3.88 20.98 17.75
N GLN A 176 -3.89 20.26 16.62
CA GLN A 176 -4.87 20.39 15.54
C GLN A 176 -5.97 19.34 15.63
N ALA A 177 -5.62 18.10 15.99
CA ALA A 177 -6.56 17.01 16.21
C ALA A 177 -5.95 15.98 17.16
N ASP A 178 -6.76 15.41 18.03
CA ASP A 178 -6.38 14.26 18.85
C ASP A 178 -6.54 12.94 18.07
N ALA A 179 -6.01 11.85 18.64
CA ALA A 179 -6.04 10.54 17.99
C ALA A 179 -7.47 10.04 17.73
N GLN A 180 -8.41 10.34 18.64
CA GLN A 180 -9.81 9.94 18.49
C GLN A 180 -10.48 10.67 17.32
N THR A 181 -10.28 11.99 17.21
CA THR A 181 -10.81 12.78 16.09
C THR A 181 -10.26 12.29 14.75
N VAL A 182 -8.96 11.95 14.68
CA VAL A 182 -8.35 11.39 13.47
C VAL A 182 -8.98 10.04 13.12
N HIS A 183 -9.17 9.17 14.11
CA HIS A 183 -9.82 7.88 13.92
C HIS A 183 -11.25 8.04 13.39
N ASP A 184 -12.04 8.91 14.01
CA ASP A 184 -13.45 9.14 13.64
C ASP A 184 -13.56 9.70 12.22
N ARG A 185 -12.68 10.64 11.84
CA ARG A 185 -12.65 11.20 10.48
C ARG A 185 -12.17 10.19 9.43
N TYR A 186 -11.27 9.28 9.81
CA TYR A 186 -10.91 8.17 8.94
C TYR A 186 -12.10 7.21 8.75
N LYS A 187 -12.85 6.91 9.82
CA LYS A 187 -14.08 6.09 9.73
C LYS A 187 -15.16 6.74 8.85
N ASP A 188 -15.27 8.07 8.87
CA ASP A 188 -16.18 8.82 8.00
C ASP A 188 -15.90 8.61 6.50
N LEU A 189 -14.73 8.12 6.11
CA LEU A 189 -14.45 7.75 4.72
C LEU A 189 -15.44 6.68 4.20
N ALA A 190 -15.98 5.84 5.09
CA ALA A 190 -17.05 4.90 4.75
C ALA A 190 -18.32 5.61 4.22
N LEU A 191 -18.59 6.86 4.65
CA LEU A 191 -19.70 7.66 4.12
C LEU A 191 -19.47 8.02 2.64
N VAL A 192 -18.21 8.24 2.24
CA VAL A 192 -17.85 8.51 0.84
C VAL A 192 -18.08 7.25 0.00
N GLU A 193 -17.68 6.08 0.48
CA GLU A 193 -17.92 4.81 -0.21
C GLU A 193 -19.41 4.49 -0.34
N ARG A 194 -20.18 4.70 0.74
CA ARG A 194 -21.64 4.57 0.75
C ARG A 194 -22.26 5.46 -0.32
N ASP A 195 -21.83 6.71 -0.40
CA ASP A 195 -22.30 7.66 -1.39
C ASP A 195 -21.99 7.25 -2.83
N PHE A 196 -20.77 6.78 -3.10
CA PHE A 196 -20.42 6.25 -4.41
C PHE A 196 -21.23 5.01 -4.75
N ARG A 197 -21.56 4.18 -3.76
CA ARG A 197 -22.45 3.03 -3.94
C ARG A 197 -23.85 3.52 -4.31
N THR A 198 -24.45 4.46 -3.56
CA THR A 198 -25.77 5.00 -3.89
C THR A 198 -25.84 5.70 -5.24
N LEU A 199 -24.76 6.39 -5.62
CA LEU A 199 -24.64 7.01 -6.93
C LEU A 199 -24.69 5.94 -8.03
N LYS A 200 -23.89 4.88 -7.91
CA LYS A 200 -23.72 3.83 -8.92
C LYS A 200 -24.86 2.82 -8.98
N THR A 201 -25.41 2.46 -7.82
CA THR A 201 -26.34 1.32 -7.64
C THR A 201 -27.40 1.70 -6.62
N GLY A 202 -28.67 1.69 -7.00
CA GLY A 202 -29.80 2.00 -6.11
C GLY A 202 -30.71 3.12 -6.65
N HIS A 203 -30.44 4.37 -6.27
CA HIS A 203 -31.40 5.48 -6.45
C HIS A 203 -31.10 6.43 -7.61
N LEU A 204 -29.82 6.68 -7.90
CA LEU A 204 -29.42 7.69 -8.90
C LEU A 204 -28.98 7.08 -10.22
N GLU A 205 -28.95 5.74 -10.30
CA GLU A 205 -28.69 4.95 -11.50
C GLU A 205 -27.65 5.53 -12.45
N PHE A 206 -26.54 6.01 -11.90
CA PHE A 206 -25.42 6.55 -12.67
C PHE A 206 -24.83 5.52 -13.66
N ARG A 207 -25.20 4.26 -13.51
CA ARG A 207 -24.95 3.16 -14.43
C ARG A 207 -26.32 2.57 -14.80
N PRO A 208 -26.66 2.43 -16.10
CA PRO A 208 -25.78 2.47 -17.28
C PRO A 208 -25.58 3.85 -17.91
N TRP A 209 -24.45 4.06 -18.59
CA TRP A 209 -24.13 5.32 -19.27
C TRP A 209 -24.65 5.32 -20.70
N PHE A 210 -25.80 5.97 -20.93
CA PHE A 210 -26.43 6.03 -22.26
C PHE A 210 -26.00 7.23 -23.12
N VAL A 211 -25.29 8.20 -22.53
CA VAL A 211 -24.84 9.41 -23.25
C VAL A 211 -23.47 9.20 -23.92
N CYS A 212 -23.30 9.70 -25.14
CA CYS A 212 -22.14 9.38 -25.98
C CYS A 212 -21.17 10.55 -26.22
N THR A 213 -21.59 11.80 -25.96
CA THR A 213 -20.74 12.99 -26.10
C THR A 213 -20.07 13.36 -24.78
N GLU A 214 -18.94 14.06 -24.86
CA GLU A 214 -18.21 14.52 -23.68
C GLU A 214 -19.07 15.47 -22.83
N ASP A 215 -19.68 16.48 -23.45
CA ASP A 215 -20.54 17.44 -22.75
C ASP A 215 -21.70 16.77 -22.03
N ASN A 216 -22.38 15.82 -22.68
CA ASN A 216 -23.50 15.11 -22.07
C ASN A 216 -23.02 14.17 -20.95
N THR A 217 -21.82 13.61 -21.07
CA THR A 217 -21.18 12.80 -20.02
C THR A 217 -20.88 13.66 -18.79
N GLN A 218 -20.27 14.83 -18.99
CA GLN A 218 -19.99 15.76 -17.90
C GLN A 218 -21.29 16.27 -17.24
N ALA A 219 -22.29 16.63 -18.05
CA ALA A 219 -23.60 17.07 -17.56
C ALA A 219 -24.34 15.97 -16.79
N HIS A 220 -24.27 14.72 -17.25
CA HIS A 220 -24.86 13.58 -16.56
C HIS A 220 -24.18 13.35 -15.19
N ALA A 221 -22.84 13.39 -15.15
CA ALA A 221 -22.10 13.27 -13.90
C ALA A 221 -22.39 14.40 -12.92
N LEU A 222 -22.43 15.64 -13.40
CA LEU A 222 -22.76 16.80 -12.58
C LEU A 222 -24.17 16.68 -12.00
N THR A 223 -25.16 16.35 -12.83
CA THR A 223 -26.55 16.17 -12.41
C THR A 223 -26.68 15.08 -11.35
N ALA A 224 -26.01 13.94 -11.54
CA ALA A 224 -26.02 12.84 -10.56
C ALA A 224 -25.36 13.26 -9.22
N MET A 225 -24.26 14.02 -9.26
CA MET A 225 -23.61 14.57 -8.06
C MET A 225 -24.49 15.62 -7.35
N MET A 226 -25.22 16.45 -8.09
CA MET A 226 -26.18 17.40 -7.51
C MET A 226 -27.34 16.67 -6.84
N ALA A 227 -27.89 15.65 -7.49
CA ALA A 227 -28.95 14.81 -6.92
C ALA A 227 -28.48 14.08 -5.65
N LEU A 228 -27.22 13.62 -5.62
CA LEU A 228 -26.61 13.04 -4.41
C LEU A 228 -26.51 14.06 -3.27
N LYS A 229 -26.15 15.32 -3.56
CA LYS A 229 -26.14 16.40 -2.56
C LYS A 229 -27.54 16.70 -2.01
N VAL A 230 -28.55 16.75 -2.88
CA VAL A 230 -29.95 16.93 -2.45
C VAL A 230 -30.34 15.77 -1.54
N ARG A 231 -30.11 14.53 -1.96
CA ARG A 231 -30.40 13.34 -1.15
C ARG A 231 -29.73 13.37 0.23
N ARG A 232 -28.44 13.73 0.30
CA ARG A 232 -27.71 13.91 1.57
C ARG A 232 -28.36 14.97 2.47
N TYR A 233 -28.84 16.06 1.87
CA TYR A 233 -29.54 17.09 2.63
C TYR A 233 -30.87 16.58 3.18
N LEU A 234 -31.67 15.88 2.36
CA LEU A 234 -32.94 15.29 2.81
C LEU A 234 -32.71 14.22 3.91
N GLU A 235 -31.69 13.37 3.77
CA GLU A 235 -31.32 12.40 4.82
C GLU A 235 -31.04 13.09 6.15
N ARG A 236 -30.27 14.18 6.16
CA ARG A 236 -29.95 14.93 7.39
C ARG A 236 -31.13 15.70 7.99
N ALA A 237 -32.10 16.07 7.17
CA ALA A 237 -33.24 16.89 7.60
C ALA A 237 -34.40 16.05 8.15
N TRP A 238 -34.53 14.81 7.70
CA TRP A 238 -35.65 13.93 8.07
C TRP A 238 -35.25 12.69 8.87
N TRP A 239 -33.95 12.43 9.07
CA TRP A 239 -33.43 11.32 9.87
C TRP A 239 -32.36 11.80 10.83
#